data_AF-C3ZFJ1-F1
#
_entry.id   AF-C3ZFJ1-F1
#
_cell.length_a   1.000
_cell.length_b   1.000
_cell.length_c   1.000
_cell.angle_alpha   90.00
_cell.angle_beta   90.00
_cell.angle_gamma   90.00
#
_symmetry.space_group_name_H-M   'P 1'
#
loop_
_entity.id
_entity.type
_entity.pdbx_description
1 polymer ?
#
loop_
_entity_poly.entity_id
_entity_poly.type
_entity_poly.pdbx_seq_one_letter_code
_entity_poly.pdbx_strand_id
1 'polypeptide(L)'
;MINRAASRSFMFLQKSAVRTAASSSQQGSQQHRSPSQQPPGPASQQPTRLVSLQPMRQPSQQALGFSPLPWVDFAAPEPAQTAGNPRKITFLCNSFNGLSQRLYLELVSRGHHVTVHEDPRGEEMTRAVEADQPDLVLCPFQTRRVPAELYNNPARPVLIVHPGIPGDRGPSSIDWALKEGASEWGVTVLQADDEMDAGDIWATCKFPVNRQATKSSLYSKEVTQAAVVSVLKAIEAWEQGVPPTPLDYRLPEVKGELKRKVTAEDRRVDWTQPAEDVARAVRACDSQPGALGTLRVAVQECFNGKNLVTDQLQERDFVLFGACVEGDLDMVTRLKKKRDVTPGDVIVKRNGAVMVACGEDTAVWISHLKASPKKTSLKLPATSVLPSVDVTSFPIDHCDPLPYGTRPKTFQDVWTTHQDGVCYVHFDFYNGAMSTDQCRRLEQNSECAATESWANITAIDDVVKAIFSMRSKVTVAALQGNAGAGGVMMALAADKVWSHAGVVLNPHYRKMALFGSEYWTYSLPYRVGIPVAEELTNGMQPLLATKAFDMGMIDDVIGYNAAELNAHIPLKCLRLQADSREIIRDKQASTASLWSKLDDHRREELARMQHCFHDKEYHDLRRKFVYH
;
A
#
# COMPACT_ATOMS: atom_id res chain seq x y z
N MET A 1 -18.96 -3.91 -12.26
CA MET A 1 -20.24 -3.75 -13.00
C MET A 1 -20.31 -4.78 -14.13
N ILE A 2 -21.28 -5.71 -14.13
CA ILE A 2 -21.45 -6.71 -15.20
C ILE A 2 -22.61 -6.35 -16.11
N ASN A 3 -22.40 -6.45 -17.43
CA ASN A 3 -23.50 -6.39 -18.39
C ASN A 3 -23.18 -7.12 -19.72
N ARG A 4 -24.00 -8.14 -20.03
CA ARG A 4 -24.24 -8.72 -21.36
C ARG A 4 -25.73 -9.09 -21.39
N ALA A 5 -26.53 -8.78 -22.40
CA ALA A 5 -26.22 -8.08 -23.65
C ALA A 5 -27.46 -7.45 -24.31
N ALA A 6 -27.18 -6.66 -25.36
CA ALA A 6 -27.98 -6.47 -26.58
C ALA A 6 -29.34 -5.73 -26.53
N SER A 7 -29.32 -4.49 -27.02
CA SER A 7 -30.05 -4.13 -28.24
C SER A 7 -29.40 -2.92 -28.92
N ARG A 8 -28.72 -3.13 -30.05
CA ARG A 8 -28.29 -2.06 -30.96
C ARG A 8 -29.15 -2.13 -32.21
N SER A 9 -30.02 -1.14 -32.41
CA SER A 9 -30.62 -0.87 -33.71
C SER A 9 -29.84 0.26 -34.38
N PHE A 10 -29.05 -0.08 -35.39
CA PHE A 10 -28.53 0.88 -36.36
C PHE A 10 -28.80 0.35 -37.76
N MET A 11 -29.60 1.09 -38.53
CA MET A 11 -29.69 0.92 -39.97
C MET A 11 -28.35 1.30 -40.59
N PHE A 12 -27.85 0.48 -41.52
CA PHE A 12 -26.93 0.95 -42.56
C PHE A 12 -27.38 0.41 -43.91
N LEU A 13 -27.45 1.31 -44.90
CA LEU A 13 -27.84 1.00 -46.27
C LEU A 13 -26.70 0.32 -47.03
N GLN A 14 -27.09 -0.71 -47.79
CA GLN A 14 -26.34 -1.42 -48.84
C GLN A 14 -25.17 -0.65 -49.50
N LYS A 15 -24.07 -1.40 -49.74
CA LYS A 15 -23.72 -1.78 -51.13
C LYS A 15 -22.87 -3.06 -51.21
N SER A 16 -23.28 -3.91 -52.16
CA SER A 16 -22.60 -5.05 -52.81
C SER A 16 -21.08 -4.82 -53.02
N ALA A 17 -20.18 -5.82 -53.07
CA ALA A 17 -20.30 -6.99 -53.96
C ALA A 17 -19.25 -8.13 -53.78
N VAL A 18 -19.54 -9.24 -54.48
CA VAL A 18 -18.68 -10.35 -54.96
C VAL A 18 -18.19 -11.41 -53.95
N ARG A 19 -18.49 -12.67 -54.32
CA ARG A 19 -17.96 -13.94 -53.76
C ARG A 19 -16.71 -14.38 -54.53
N THR A 20 -15.80 -15.09 -53.87
CA THR A 20 -15.14 -16.29 -54.42
C THR A 20 -14.93 -17.31 -53.31
N ALA A 21 -15.03 -18.60 -53.63
CA ALA A 21 -14.93 -19.71 -52.69
C ALA A 21 -13.84 -20.68 -53.15
N ALA A 22 -13.22 -21.40 -52.20
CA ALA A 22 -12.42 -22.58 -52.46
C ALA A 22 -12.47 -23.56 -51.27
N SER A 23 -13.00 -24.76 -51.52
CA SER A 23 -12.76 -26.01 -50.76
C SER A 23 -11.39 -26.61 -51.18
N SER A 24 -10.78 -27.67 -50.62
CA SER A 24 -11.13 -28.75 -49.67
C SER A 24 -9.87 -29.13 -48.84
N SER A 25 -9.65 -30.27 -48.16
CA SER A 25 -10.34 -31.57 -47.94
C SER A 25 -9.77 -32.25 -46.66
N GLN A 26 -10.33 -33.40 -46.24
CA GLN A 26 -9.84 -34.24 -45.13
C GLN A 26 -9.08 -35.50 -45.62
N GLN A 27 -8.24 -36.08 -44.74
CA GLN A 27 -8.06 -37.51 -44.35
C GLN A 27 -6.80 -37.59 -43.42
N GLY A 28 -6.69 -38.35 -42.32
CA GLY A 28 -6.86 -39.80 -42.08
C GLY A 28 -5.46 -40.47 -42.06
N SER A 29 -5.01 -41.37 -41.16
CA SER A 29 -5.62 -42.10 -40.01
C SER A 29 -4.56 -42.96 -39.24
N GLN A 30 -4.87 -43.40 -37.98
CA GLN A 30 -4.28 -44.55 -37.20
C GLN A 30 -2.79 -44.44 -36.73
N GLN A 31 -2.35 -44.74 -35.49
CA GLN A 31 -2.57 -45.78 -34.43
C GLN A 31 -1.75 -47.08 -34.55
N HIS A 32 -0.92 -47.39 -33.53
CA HIS A 32 -0.68 -48.77 -33.01
C HIS A 32 0.02 -48.77 -31.61
N ARG A 33 -0.07 -49.89 -30.86
CA ARG A 33 0.47 -50.10 -29.49
C ARG A 33 1.51 -51.26 -29.40
N SER A 34 2.43 -51.15 -28.42
CA SER A 34 3.13 -52.12 -27.51
C SER A 34 3.06 -53.66 -27.74
N PRO A 35 4.05 -54.53 -27.31
CA PRO A 35 4.34 -54.81 -25.87
C PRO A 35 5.71 -55.43 -25.38
N SER A 36 5.91 -55.42 -24.04
CA SER A 36 6.48 -56.44 -23.08
C SER A 36 7.92 -57.07 -23.06
N GLN A 37 8.64 -56.83 -21.94
CA GLN A 37 9.27 -57.75 -20.92
C GLN A 37 10.45 -58.77 -21.14
N GLN A 38 11.56 -58.53 -20.37
CA GLN A 38 12.36 -59.43 -19.46
C GLN A 38 13.45 -60.47 -19.95
N PRO A 39 14.41 -60.92 -19.06
CA PRO A 39 15.84 -61.18 -19.41
C PRO A 39 16.41 -62.61 -19.15
N PRO A 40 17.74 -62.84 -19.33
CA PRO A 40 18.57 -63.52 -18.29
C PRO A 40 20.07 -63.08 -18.18
N GLY A 41 20.85 -63.63 -17.23
CA GLY A 41 22.35 -63.58 -17.13
C GLY A 41 22.97 -65.01 -17.18
N PRO A 42 24.18 -65.36 -16.62
CA PRO A 42 25.29 -64.61 -15.99
C PRO A 42 26.75 -65.08 -16.42
N ALA A 43 27.80 -64.80 -15.60
CA ALA A 43 29.21 -65.34 -15.62
C ALA A 43 30.26 -64.76 -16.63
N SER A 44 31.60 -64.70 -16.42
CA SER A 44 32.50 -64.81 -15.22
C SER A 44 33.99 -64.48 -15.52
N GLN A 45 34.71 -63.77 -14.61
CA GLN A 45 36.19 -63.77 -14.32
C GLN A 45 37.21 -63.44 -15.48
N GLN A 46 38.45 -62.94 -15.31
CA GLN A 46 39.46 -62.98 -14.22
C GLN A 46 40.45 -61.73 -14.28
N PRO A 47 41.69 -61.63 -13.69
CA PRO A 47 42.03 -60.51 -12.78
C PRO A 47 43.30 -59.68 -13.07
N THR A 48 43.52 -58.55 -12.35
CA THR A 48 44.89 -58.03 -12.07
C THR A 48 45.02 -57.11 -10.84
N ARG A 49 45.95 -57.49 -9.94
CA ARG A 49 46.74 -56.74 -8.93
C ARG A 49 46.08 -55.83 -7.88
N LEU A 50 46.43 -56.14 -6.62
CA LEU A 50 46.23 -55.29 -5.43
C LEU A 50 47.04 -54.00 -5.48
N VAL A 51 46.45 -52.92 -4.94
CA VAL A 51 47.16 -51.77 -4.35
C VAL A 51 46.57 -51.52 -2.95
N SER A 52 47.42 -51.05 -2.03
CA SER A 52 47.17 -50.96 -0.59
C SER A 52 45.86 -50.27 -0.18
N LEU A 53 45.15 -50.85 0.79
CA LEU A 53 43.99 -50.25 1.46
C LEU A 53 44.44 -49.16 2.45
N GLN A 54 44.27 -47.90 2.07
CA GLN A 54 44.08 -46.83 3.06
C GLN A 54 42.60 -46.81 3.49
N PRO A 55 42.28 -46.50 4.76
CA PRO A 55 40.89 -46.46 5.21
C PRO A 55 40.13 -45.40 4.42
N MET A 56 38.98 -45.79 3.84
CA MET A 56 38.13 -44.86 3.09
C MET A 56 37.75 -43.70 3.99
N ARG A 57 38.23 -42.49 3.67
CA ARG A 57 37.54 -41.28 4.10
C ARG A 57 36.10 -41.39 3.65
N GLN A 58 35.17 -41.17 4.58
CA GLN A 58 33.77 -40.99 4.24
C GLN A 58 33.68 -39.96 3.10
N PRO A 59 32.79 -40.13 2.11
CA PRO A 59 32.60 -39.12 1.07
C PRO A 59 32.31 -37.80 1.77
N SER A 60 33.20 -36.83 1.58
CA SER A 60 33.08 -35.50 2.15
C SER A 60 31.71 -34.95 1.78
N GLN A 61 30.93 -34.53 2.77
CA GLN A 61 29.70 -33.77 2.56
C GLN A 61 30.05 -32.47 1.82
N GLN A 62 30.03 -32.50 0.49
CA GLN A 62 30.09 -31.30 -0.33
C GLN A 62 28.75 -30.58 -0.20
N ALA A 63 28.72 -29.69 0.81
CA ALA A 63 27.84 -28.54 0.95
C ALA A 63 26.56 -28.57 0.09
N LEU A 64 25.53 -29.25 0.58
CA LEU A 64 24.20 -28.67 0.49
C LEU A 64 24.26 -27.37 1.30
N GLY A 65 24.12 -26.23 0.61
CA GLY A 65 24.38 -24.91 1.16
C GLY A 65 23.33 -24.51 2.20
N PHE A 66 23.54 -24.91 3.46
CA PHE A 66 22.81 -24.35 4.59
C PHE A 66 23.36 -22.94 4.86
N SER A 67 22.50 -21.94 4.71
CA SER A 67 22.77 -20.61 5.22
C SER A 67 22.85 -20.66 6.76
N PRO A 68 23.82 -19.97 7.38
CA PRO A 68 23.83 -19.75 8.83
C PRO A 68 22.88 -18.63 9.27
N LEU A 69 22.29 -17.86 8.34
CA LEU A 69 21.35 -16.79 8.64
C LEU A 69 19.93 -17.36 8.84
N PRO A 70 19.15 -16.84 9.81
CA PRO A 70 17.79 -17.29 10.09
C PRO A 70 16.80 -16.71 9.06
N TRP A 71 16.85 -17.23 7.82
CA TRP A 71 15.92 -16.87 6.76
C TRP A 71 14.50 -17.38 7.05
N VAL A 72 13.51 -16.52 6.80
CA VAL A 72 12.08 -16.85 6.84
C VAL A 72 11.41 -16.54 5.51
N ASP A 73 10.41 -17.33 5.16
CA ASP A 73 9.58 -17.08 3.98
C ASP A 73 8.76 -15.79 4.14
N PHE A 74 8.48 -15.12 3.04
CA PHE A 74 7.58 -13.97 2.94
C PHE A 74 6.10 -14.37 2.98
N ALA A 75 5.81 -15.66 2.79
CA ALA A 75 4.50 -16.28 2.89
C ALA A 75 3.72 -15.89 4.17
N ALA A 76 2.43 -16.22 4.20
CA ALA A 76 1.64 -16.07 5.41
C ALA A 76 2.32 -16.77 6.61
N PRO A 77 2.48 -16.12 7.77
CA PRO A 77 2.85 -16.83 8.99
C PRO A 77 1.76 -17.84 9.32
N GLU A 78 2.15 -18.91 10.00
CA GLU A 78 1.20 -19.92 10.48
C GLU A 78 0.06 -19.27 11.29
N PRO A 79 -1.17 -19.82 11.20
CA PRO A 79 -2.30 -19.38 12.00
C PRO A 79 -1.94 -19.32 13.48
N ALA A 80 -2.57 -18.40 14.22
CA ALA A 80 -2.30 -18.20 15.64
C ALA A 80 -2.57 -19.49 16.46
N GLN A 81 -1.51 -20.24 16.76
CA GLN A 81 -1.59 -21.39 17.66
C GLN A 81 -1.54 -20.86 19.10
N THR A 82 -2.68 -20.89 19.79
CA THR A 82 -2.86 -20.39 21.17
C THR A 82 -2.21 -21.28 22.25
N ALA A 83 -1.22 -22.11 21.87
CA ALA A 83 -0.57 -23.10 22.72
C ALA A 83 0.74 -22.61 23.39
N GLY A 84 1.24 -21.45 23.00
CA GLY A 84 2.38 -20.80 23.66
C GLY A 84 1.98 -20.16 25.00
N ASN A 85 2.94 -20.00 25.91
CA ASN A 85 2.71 -19.23 27.14
C ASN A 85 2.57 -17.73 26.81
N PRO A 86 1.52 -17.04 27.28
CA PRO A 86 1.40 -15.59 27.14
C PRO A 86 2.65 -14.86 27.61
N ARG A 87 3.18 -13.97 26.75
CA ARG A 87 4.35 -13.11 27.06
C ARG A 87 3.93 -11.67 27.28
N LYS A 88 4.63 -10.98 28.17
CA LYS A 88 4.59 -9.53 28.30
C LYS A 88 5.61 -8.92 27.36
N ILE A 89 5.13 -8.11 26.42
CA ILE A 89 5.95 -7.46 25.39
C ILE A 89 5.77 -5.94 25.49
N THR A 90 6.86 -5.20 25.65
CA THR A 90 6.81 -3.72 25.63
C THR A 90 7.28 -3.19 24.29
N PHE A 91 6.44 -2.37 23.63
CA PHE A 91 6.79 -1.66 22.42
C PHE A 91 7.41 -0.30 22.75
N LEU A 92 8.61 -0.04 22.22
CA LEU A 92 9.22 1.28 22.20
C LEU A 92 9.22 1.80 20.75
N CYS A 93 8.31 2.73 20.42
CA CYS A 93 8.18 3.26 19.06
C CYS A 93 8.07 4.79 19.05
N ASN A 94 8.45 5.45 17.95
CA ASN A 94 8.25 6.90 17.80
C ASN A 94 6.78 7.28 17.57
N SER A 95 6.00 6.36 17.01
CA SER A 95 4.57 6.48 16.88
C SER A 95 3.95 5.11 16.64
N PHE A 96 2.70 4.94 17.06
CA PHE A 96 1.89 3.75 16.86
C PHE A 96 1.32 3.73 15.43
N ASN A 97 2.24 3.68 14.47
CA ASN A 97 2.00 3.71 13.03
C ASN A 97 1.42 2.38 12.50
N GLY A 98 1.20 2.28 11.19
CA GLY A 98 0.61 1.08 10.57
C GLY A 98 1.38 -0.23 10.82
N LEU A 99 2.72 -0.18 10.87
CA LEU A 99 3.57 -1.33 11.21
C LEU A 99 3.40 -1.72 12.68
N SER A 100 3.52 -0.74 13.59
CA SER A 100 3.35 -0.96 15.03
C SER A 100 1.96 -1.48 15.37
N GLN A 101 0.90 -0.93 14.76
CA GLN A 101 -0.48 -1.42 14.92
C GLN A 101 -0.63 -2.86 14.41
N ARG A 102 -0.05 -3.18 13.25
CA ARG A 102 -0.11 -4.54 12.69
C ARG A 102 0.56 -5.55 13.62
N LEU A 103 1.80 -5.27 14.05
CA LEU A 103 2.54 -6.14 14.97
C LEU A 103 1.83 -6.29 16.31
N TYR A 104 1.29 -5.21 16.89
CA TYR A 104 0.49 -5.26 18.11
C TYR A 104 -0.68 -6.24 17.97
N LEU A 105 -1.47 -6.13 16.90
CA LEU A 105 -2.63 -6.98 16.69
C LEU A 105 -2.28 -8.46 16.43
N GLU A 106 -1.19 -8.73 15.69
CA GLU A 106 -0.71 -10.09 15.42
C GLU A 106 -0.16 -10.80 16.68
N LEU A 107 0.40 -10.03 17.62
CA LEU A 107 0.86 -10.57 18.91
C LEU A 107 -0.30 -10.76 19.90
N VAL A 108 -1.22 -9.80 19.97
CA VAL A 108 -2.42 -9.92 20.81
C VAL A 108 -3.33 -11.06 20.34
N SER A 109 -3.48 -11.28 19.03
CA SER A 109 -4.25 -12.43 18.51
C SER A 109 -3.61 -13.80 18.80
N ARG A 110 -2.33 -13.83 19.17
CA ARG A 110 -1.58 -15.01 19.64
C ARG A 110 -1.55 -15.15 21.16
N GLY A 111 -2.22 -14.25 21.89
CA GLY A 111 -2.34 -14.30 23.35
C GLY A 111 -1.22 -13.57 24.12
N HIS A 112 -0.30 -12.88 23.44
CA HIS A 112 0.68 -12.04 24.12
C HIS A 112 0.03 -10.75 24.65
N HIS A 113 0.54 -10.26 25.78
CA HIS A 113 0.15 -8.98 26.37
C HIS A 113 1.12 -7.92 25.89
N VAL A 114 0.64 -6.92 25.14
CA VAL A 114 1.49 -5.88 24.54
C VAL A 114 1.18 -4.51 25.14
N THR A 115 2.18 -3.89 25.77
CA THR A 115 2.13 -2.49 26.23
C THR A 115 2.84 -1.61 25.19
N VAL A 116 2.32 -0.42 24.89
CA VAL A 116 2.91 0.48 23.88
C VAL A 116 3.26 1.83 24.50
N HIS A 117 4.54 2.22 24.38
CA HIS A 117 5.00 3.57 24.71
C HIS A 117 5.36 4.31 23.42
N GLU A 118 4.64 5.39 23.15
CA GLU A 118 4.83 6.26 21.99
C GLU A 118 5.75 7.44 22.32
N ASP A 119 6.77 7.62 21.48
CA ASP A 119 7.80 8.66 21.56
C ASP A 119 8.57 8.83 22.91
N PRO A 120 8.89 7.76 23.69
CA PRO A 120 9.68 7.91 24.91
C PRO A 120 11.14 8.32 24.64
N ARG A 121 11.84 8.89 25.64
CA ARG A 121 13.24 9.37 25.53
C ARG A 121 14.13 9.03 26.72
N GLY A 122 15.29 8.40 26.48
CA GLY A 122 16.33 8.22 27.49
C GLY A 122 15.79 7.52 28.75
N GLU A 123 15.92 8.15 29.91
CA GLU A 123 15.39 7.67 31.20
C GLU A 123 13.87 7.39 31.20
N GLU A 124 13.10 7.98 30.29
CA GLU A 124 11.68 7.64 30.12
C GLU A 124 11.50 6.25 29.50
N MET A 125 12.38 5.84 28.57
CA MET A 125 12.39 4.45 28.06
C MET A 125 12.73 3.47 29.18
N THR A 126 13.76 3.79 29.98
CA THR A 126 14.16 2.94 31.13
C THR A 126 13.02 2.81 32.13
N ARG A 127 12.43 3.93 32.58
CA ARG A 127 11.31 3.91 33.53
C ARG A 127 10.08 3.18 32.99
N ALA A 128 9.76 3.32 31.71
CA ALA A 128 8.65 2.61 31.08
C ALA A 128 8.88 1.08 31.08
N VAL A 129 10.05 0.62 30.63
CA VAL A 129 10.37 -0.82 30.56
C VAL A 129 10.49 -1.45 31.95
N GLU A 130 11.09 -0.77 32.93
CA GLU A 130 11.17 -1.32 34.29
C GLU A 130 9.83 -1.30 35.05
N ALA A 131 8.90 -0.39 34.69
CA ALA A 131 7.54 -0.38 35.24
C ALA A 131 6.67 -1.51 34.64
N ASP A 132 6.79 -1.77 33.34
CA ASP A 132 6.05 -2.83 32.65
C ASP A 132 6.48 -4.25 33.08
N GLN A 133 7.75 -4.41 33.47
CA GLN A 133 8.42 -5.69 33.69
C GLN A 133 8.13 -6.72 32.57
N PRO A 134 8.49 -6.41 31.30
CA PRO A 134 8.21 -7.28 30.18
C PRO A 134 9.25 -8.40 30.08
N ASP A 135 8.85 -9.51 29.47
CA ASP A 135 9.75 -10.61 29.12
C ASP A 135 10.64 -10.23 27.93
N LEU A 136 10.14 -9.35 27.03
CA LEU A 136 10.80 -8.94 25.79
C LEU A 136 10.42 -7.49 25.41
N VAL A 137 11.37 -6.71 24.92
CA VAL A 137 11.14 -5.36 24.39
C VAL A 137 11.23 -5.40 22.87
N LEU A 138 10.25 -4.83 22.16
CA LEU A 138 10.25 -4.73 20.70
C LEU A 138 10.28 -3.25 20.25
N CYS A 139 11.15 -2.95 19.30
CA CYS A 139 11.30 -1.64 18.67
C CYS A 139 10.84 -1.72 17.20
N PRO A 140 9.52 -1.69 16.91
CA PRO A 140 9.00 -1.87 15.55
C PRO A 140 9.23 -0.65 14.64
N PHE A 141 9.37 0.54 15.24
CA PHE A 141 9.67 1.78 14.53
C PHE A 141 10.34 2.76 15.50
N GLN A 142 11.66 2.65 15.64
CA GLN A 142 12.46 3.42 16.59
C GLN A 142 13.59 4.15 15.86
N THR A 143 13.72 5.44 16.12
CA THR A 143 14.76 6.33 15.54
C THR A 143 15.68 6.91 16.62
N ARG A 144 15.46 6.54 17.88
CA ARG A 144 16.28 6.92 19.03
C ARG A 144 17.10 5.74 19.52
N ARG A 145 18.30 6.03 20.02
CA ARG A 145 19.12 5.04 20.71
C ARG A 145 18.38 4.59 21.98
N VAL A 146 18.21 3.28 22.12
CA VAL A 146 17.75 2.66 23.37
C VAL A 146 18.87 2.81 24.43
N PRO A 147 18.57 3.08 25.71
CA PRO A 147 19.58 3.08 26.76
C PRO A 147 20.30 1.73 26.92
N ALA A 148 21.61 1.77 27.15
CA ALA A 148 22.45 0.58 27.29
C ALA A 148 22.03 -0.35 28.43
N GLU A 149 21.53 0.22 29.52
CA GLU A 149 20.95 -0.51 30.66
C GLU A 149 19.82 -1.46 30.26
N LEU A 150 19.10 -1.18 29.18
CA LEU A 150 17.99 -2.01 28.72
C LEU A 150 18.45 -3.21 27.90
N TYR A 151 19.37 -3.04 26.94
CA TYR A 151 19.83 -4.12 26.06
C TYR A 151 20.99 -4.94 26.63
N ASN A 152 21.74 -4.39 27.60
CA ASN A 152 22.74 -5.15 28.35
C ASN A 152 22.12 -6.07 29.44
N ASN A 153 20.80 -6.12 29.57
CA ASN A 153 20.12 -7.03 30.49
C ASN A 153 19.97 -8.43 29.84
N PRO A 154 20.75 -9.45 30.28
CA PRO A 154 20.75 -10.77 29.62
C PRO A 154 19.44 -11.56 29.82
N ALA A 155 18.58 -11.15 30.75
CA ALA A 155 17.30 -11.81 31.01
C ALA A 155 16.16 -11.32 30.11
N ARG A 156 16.33 -10.20 29.39
CA ARG A 156 15.27 -9.51 28.65
C ARG A 156 15.80 -9.01 27.30
N PRO A 157 15.59 -9.73 26.19
CA PRO A 157 16.01 -9.27 24.87
C PRO A 157 15.32 -7.97 24.47
N VAL A 158 16.04 -7.17 23.70
CA VAL A 158 15.55 -5.92 23.10
C VAL A 158 15.71 -6.07 21.60
N LEU A 159 14.60 -6.29 20.90
CA LEU A 159 14.59 -6.57 19.46
C LEU A 159 14.28 -5.30 18.66
N ILE A 160 15.06 -5.04 17.61
CA ILE A 160 14.88 -3.93 16.67
C ILE A 160 14.40 -4.49 15.33
N VAL A 161 13.32 -3.92 14.79
CA VAL A 161 12.84 -4.25 13.43
C VAL A 161 13.52 -3.30 12.44
N HIS A 162 14.56 -3.78 11.78
CA HIS A 162 15.30 -3.00 10.79
C HIS A 162 14.73 -3.23 9.37
N PRO A 163 14.29 -2.18 8.64
CA PRO A 163 13.76 -2.31 7.28
C PRO A 163 14.88 -2.44 6.23
N GLY A 164 15.79 -3.39 6.46
CA GLY A 164 16.98 -3.68 5.67
C GLY A 164 17.29 -5.18 5.58
N ILE A 165 18.02 -5.57 4.55
CA ILE A 165 18.60 -6.91 4.40
C ILE A 165 19.79 -7.10 5.38
N PRO A 166 20.25 -8.34 5.64
CA PRO A 166 21.41 -8.58 6.51
C PRO A 166 22.64 -7.76 6.09
N GLY A 167 23.21 -7.06 7.07
CA GLY A 167 24.36 -6.15 6.91
C GLY A 167 24.02 -4.72 6.51
N ASP A 168 22.78 -4.43 6.11
CA ASP A 168 22.32 -3.06 5.86
C ASP A 168 22.17 -2.34 7.20
N ARG A 169 22.77 -1.16 7.32
CA ARG A 169 22.77 -0.37 8.56
C ARG A 169 22.53 1.10 8.28
N GLY A 170 21.85 1.77 9.20
CA GLY A 170 21.69 3.22 9.22
C GLY A 170 20.26 3.70 8.93
N PRO A 171 19.99 4.99 9.19
CA PRO A 171 18.63 5.51 9.38
C PRO A 171 17.86 5.83 8.08
N SER A 172 18.23 5.22 6.94
CA SER A 172 17.69 5.56 5.61
C SER A 172 17.69 4.39 4.62
N SER A 173 17.62 3.15 5.10
CA SER A 173 17.66 1.91 4.30
C SER A 173 16.72 1.91 3.09
N ILE A 174 15.43 2.18 3.29
CA ILE A 174 14.43 2.17 2.21
C ILE A 174 14.66 3.30 1.21
N ASP A 175 15.12 4.47 1.67
CA ASP A 175 15.46 5.60 0.80
C ASP A 175 16.61 5.23 -0.16
N TRP A 176 17.66 4.58 0.35
CA TRP A 176 18.78 4.09 -0.47
C TRP A 176 18.38 2.93 -1.37
N ALA A 177 17.68 1.91 -0.86
CA ALA A 177 17.25 0.76 -1.65
C ALA A 177 16.42 1.18 -2.88
N LEU A 178 15.50 2.14 -2.72
CA LEU A 178 14.72 2.68 -3.84
C LEU A 178 15.55 3.59 -4.75
N LYS A 179 16.42 4.44 -4.22
CA LYS A 179 17.27 5.34 -5.02
C LYS A 179 18.27 4.56 -5.88
N GLU A 180 18.88 3.53 -5.33
CA GLU A 180 19.83 2.63 -6.02
C GLU A 180 19.11 1.63 -6.95
N GLY A 181 17.77 1.51 -6.84
CA GLY A 181 16.96 0.68 -7.73
C GLY A 181 17.02 -0.81 -7.44
N ALA A 182 17.16 -1.17 -6.16
CA ALA A 182 17.16 -2.55 -5.71
C ALA A 182 15.94 -3.32 -6.24
N SER A 183 16.15 -4.53 -6.75
CA SER A 183 15.08 -5.43 -7.24
C SER A 183 14.58 -6.39 -6.16
N GLU A 184 15.35 -6.58 -5.10
CA GLU A 184 15.05 -7.38 -3.92
C GLU A 184 15.48 -6.56 -2.69
N TRP A 185 14.69 -6.62 -1.62
CA TRP A 185 15.02 -6.03 -0.33
C TRP A 185 14.50 -6.94 0.79
N GLY A 186 14.51 -6.47 2.04
CA GLY A 186 14.09 -7.28 3.17
C GLY A 186 13.87 -6.52 4.46
N VAL A 187 13.57 -7.28 5.50
CA VAL A 187 13.50 -6.86 6.91
C VAL A 187 14.32 -7.82 7.74
N THR A 188 15.09 -7.29 8.68
CA THR A 188 15.91 -8.06 9.61
C THR A 188 15.56 -7.67 11.03
N VAL A 189 15.28 -8.65 11.88
CA VAL A 189 15.06 -8.44 13.32
C VAL A 189 16.39 -8.68 14.04
N LEU A 190 16.88 -7.63 14.67
CA LEU A 190 18.21 -7.54 15.27
C LEU A 190 18.10 -7.47 16.79
N GLN A 191 19.07 -8.00 17.51
CA GLN A 191 19.31 -7.64 18.90
C GLN A 191 19.81 -6.18 18.95
N ALA A 192 19.31 -5.39 19.91
CA ALA A 192 19.84 -4.05 20.17
C ALA A 192 21.25 -4.12 20.76
N ASP A 193 22.14 -3.26 20.27
CA ASP A 193 23.57 -3.26 20.58
C ASP A 193 24.12 -1.81 20.62
N ASP A 194 25.37 -1.64 21.02
CA ASP A 194 26.04 -0.34 21.08
C ASP A 194 26.23 0.31 19.70
N GLU A 195 26.52 -0.50 18.68
CA GLU A 195 26.62 -0.09 17.27
C GLU A 195 25.25 -0.12 16.57
N MET A 196 24.96 0.93 15.79
CA MET A 196 23.69 1.09 15.08
C MET A 196 23.49 -0.05 14.06
N ASP A 197 22.39 -0.78 14.23
CA ASP A 197 21.92 -1.88 13.37
C ASP A 197 22.96 -3.02 13.17
N ALA A 198 23.90 -3.18 14.11
CA ALA A 198 25.01 -4.14 14.00
C ALA A 198 24.85 -5.44 14.80
N GLY A 199 23.89 -5.49 15.72
CA GLY A 199 23.70 -6.61 16.64
C GLY A 199 23.21 -7.90 15.97
N ASP A 200 23.25 -9.00 16.73
CA ASP A 200 22.97 -10.35 16.23
C ASP A 200 21.56 -10.50 15.63
N ILE A 201 21.45 -11.28 14.57
CA ILE A 201 20.25 -11.45 13.75
C ILE A 201 19.39 -12.58 14.32
N TRP A 202 18.15 -12.26 14.70
CA TRP A 202 17.16 -13.23 15.16
C TRP A 202 16.34 -13.85 14.00
N ALA A 203 15.98 -13.04 13.01
CA ALA A 203 15.23 -13.48 11.83
C ALA A 203 15.42 -12.49 10.67
N THR A 204 15.38 -12.98 9.43
CA THR A 204 15.44 -12.11 8.25
C THR A 204 14.54 -12.62 7.11
N CYS A 205 13.82 -11.71 6.48
CA CYS A 205 12.85 -11.99 5.41
C CYS A 205 13.17 -11.13 4.18
N LYS A 206 13.07 -11.71 2.99
CA LYS A 206 13.29 -11.05 1.69
C LYS A 206 11.99 -10.89 0.91
N PHE A 207 11.93 -9.87 0.06
CA PHE A 207 10.83 -9.65 -0.88
C PHE A 207 11.30 -8.95 -2.17
N PRO A 208 10.61 -9.19 -3.31
CA PRO A 208 10.84 -8.42 -4.52
C PRO A 208 10.38 -6.97 -4.35
N VAL A 209 11.18 -6.02 -4.82
CA VAL A 209 10.82 -4.59 -4.80
C VAL A 209 10.09 -4.25 -6.10
N ASN A 210 8.84 -3.81 -5.97
CA ASN A 210 8.12 -3.25 -7.10
C ASN A 210 8.76 -1.90 -7.49
N ARG A 211 9.27 -1.80 -8.73
CA ARG A 211 9.88 -0.56 -9.26
C ARG A 211 8.96 0.66 -9.16
N GLN A 212 7.64 0.48 -9.20
CA GLN A 212 6.66 1.56 -9.08
C GLN A 212 6.29 1.93 -7.64
N ALA A 213 6.80 1.23 -6.63
CA ALA A 213 6.51 1.54 -5.23
C ALA A 213 7.10 2.89 -4.80
N THR A 214 6.30 3.68 -4.10
CA THR A 214 6.81 4.73 -3.21
C THR A 214 7.40 4.10 -1.95
N LYS A 215 8.30 4.81 -1.25
CA LYS A 215 8.78 4.42 0.08
C LYS A 215 7.62 4.14 1.05
N SER A 216 6.56 4.94 1.02
CA SER A 216 5.34 4.76 1.83
C SER A 216 4.56 3.50 1.48
N SER A 217 4.40 3.16 0.20
CA SER A 217 3.74 1.92 -0.24
C SER A 217 4.57 0.69 0.15
N LEU A 218 5.88 0.74 -0.05
CA LEU A 218 6.78 -0.37 0.30
C LEU A 218 6.77 -0.62 1.82
N TYR A 219 6.72 0.46 2.61
CA TYR A 219 6.63 0.36 4.07
C TYR A 219 5.30 -0.28 4.52
N SER A 220 4.18 0.15 3.94
CA SER A 220 2.83 -0.30 4.35
C SER A 220 2.44 -1.69 3.87
N LYS A 221 3.17 -2.25 2.90
CA LYS A 221 2.90 -3.57 2.31
C LYS A 221 4.06 -4.52 2.58
N GLU A 222 5.07 -4.54 1.73
CA GLU A 222 6.12 -5.56 1.72
C GLU A 222 6.96 -5.55 3.00
N VAL A 223 7.41 -4.38 3.47
CA VAL A 223 8.15 -4.24 4.75
C VAL A 223 7.27 -4.67 5.92
N THR A 224 5.99 -4.29 5.95
CA THR A 224 5.10 -4.66 7.06
C THR A 224 4.84 -6.17 7.10
N GLN A 225 4.67 -6.81 5.95
CA GLN A 225 4.56 -8.27 5.85
C GLN A 225 5.84 -8.97 6.35
N ALA A 226 6.99 -8.57 5.82
CA ALA A 226 8.29 -9.12 6.18
C ALA A 226 8.62 -8.93 7.67
N ALA A 227 8.23 -7.79 8.25
CA ALA A 227 8.38 -7.53 9.68
C ALA A 227 7.51 -8.47 10.54
N VAL A 228 6.26 -8.73 10.16
CA VAL A 228 5.38 -9.65 10.90
C VAL A 228 5.98 -11.07 10.95
N VAL A 229 6.37 -11.62 9.81
CA VAL A 229 6.93 -12.99 9.76
C VAL A 229 8.26 -13.09 10.50
N SER A 230 9.16 -12.11 10.35
CA SER A 230 10.45 -12.10 11.07
C SER A 230 10.28 -11.90 12.57
N VAL A 231 9.38 -11.03 13.05
CA VAL A 231 9.15 -10.84 14.49
C VAL A 231 8.55 -12.09 15.13
N LEU A 232 7.58 -12.73 14.48
CA LEU A 232 7.00 -13.97 14.98
C LEU A 232 8.04 -15.10 15.08
N LYS A 233 8.92 -15.24 14.07
CA LYS A 233 10.01 -16.22 14.12
C LYS A 233 11.07 -15.87 15.17
N ALA A 234 11.41 -14.59 15.34
CA ALA A 234 12.36 -14.14 16.36
C ALA A 234 11.88 -14.45 17.78
N ILE A 235 10.59 -14.22 18.06
CA ILE A 235 9.96 -14.60 19.33
C ILE A 235 9.97 -16.12 19.51
N GLU A 236 9.55 -16.89 18.50
CA GLU A 236 9.56 -18.36 18.55
C GLU A 236 10.98 -18.92 18.84
N ALA A 237 12.01 -18.39 18.18
CA ALA A 237 13.40 -18.77 18.39
C ALA A 237 13.87 -18.46 19.82
N TRP A 238 13.56 -17.27 20.33
CA TRP A 238 13.86 -16.88 21.71
C TRP A 238 13.15 -17.78 22.74
N GLU A 239 11.87 -18.09 22.53
CA GLU A 239 11.11 -19.00 23.41
C GLU A 239 11.66 -20.44 23.41
N GLN A 240 12.22 -20.89 22.28
CA GLN A 240 12.89 -22.18 22.14
C GLN A 240 14.34 -22.17 22.67
N GLY A 241 14.87 -21.02 23.10
CA GLY A 241 16.26 -20.86 23.54
C GLY A 241 17.29 -20.96 22.39
N VAL A 242 16.86 -20.76 21.15
CA VAL A 242 17.75 -20.68 19.98
C VAL A 242 18.44 -19.32 19.99
N PRO A 243 19.79 -19.24 20.03
CA PRO A 243 20.50 -17.97 20.03
C PRO A 243 20.42 -17.29 18.65
N PRO A 244 20.51 -15.95 18.59
CA PRO A 244 20.60 -15.23 17.33
C PRO A 244 21.95 -15.48 16.63
N THR A 245 22.00 -15.25 15.31
CA THR A 245 23.21 -15.41 14.49
C THR A 245 24.02 -14.10 14.47
N PRO A 246 25.30 -14.09 14.88
CA PRO A 246 26.14 -12.90 14.77
C PRO A 246 26.29 -12.36 13.35
N LEU A 247 26.29 -11.04 13.21
CA LEU A 247 26.46 -10.38 11.91
C LEU A 247 27.89 -10.57 11.37
N ASP A 248 28.02 -11.30 10.26
CA ASP A 248 29.31 -11.59 9.63
C ASP A 248 29.33 -11.21 8.14
N TYR A 249 30.01 -10.09 7.83
CA TYR A 249 30.23 -9.58 6.47
C TYR A 249 31.06 -10.50 5.56
N ARG A 250 31.65 -11.60 6.07
CA ARG A 250 32.33 -12.61 5.26
C ARG A 250 31.34 -13.58 4.60
N LEU A 251 30.08 -13.61 5.04
CA LEU A 251 29.04 -14.47 4.49
C LEU A 251 28.53 -13.90 3.15
N PRO A 252 28.52 -14.67 2.04
CA PRO A 252 28.08 -14.18 0.72
C PRO A 252 26.62 -13.68 0.64
N GLU A 253 25.83 -13.96 1.67
CA GLU A 253 24.42 -13.57 1.77
C GLU A 253 24.22 -12.22 2.49
N VAL A 254 25.21 -11.77 3.26
CA VAL A 254 25.25 -10.45 3.90
C VAL A 254 25.68 -9.44 2.83
N LYS A 255 24.69 -8.79 2.22
CA LYS A 255 24.86 -7.90 1.05
C LYS A 255 24.62 -6.42 1.36
N GLY A 256 24.04 -6.11 2.52
CA GLY A 256 23.86 -4.72 2.93
C GLY A 256 25.17 -4.13 3.46
N GLU A 257 25.17 -2.81 3.62
CA GLU A 257 26.32 -2.05 4.15
C GLU A 257 25.85 -0.90 5.05
N LEU A 258 26.78 -0.26 5.76
CA LEU A 258 26.48 0.96 6.51
C LEU A 258 26.26 2.14 5.56
N LYS A 259 25.00 2.54 5.40
CA LYS A 259 24.61 3.72 4.63
C LYS A 259 24.48 4.95 5.54
N ARG A 260 25.09 6.06 5.13
CA ARG A 260 24.84 7.36 5.80
C ARG A 260 23.39 7.80 5.65
N LYS A 261 22.93 8.68 6.54
CA LYS A 261 21.62 9.34 6.39
C LYS A 261 21.52 10.08 5.04
N VAL A 262 20.36 9.96 4.39
CA VAL A 262 20.03 10.73 3.18
C VAL A 262 19.93 12.23 3.52
N THR A 263 20.62 13.06 2.75
CA THR A 263 20.72 14.51 2.97
C THR A 263 19.61 15.28 2.25
N ALA A 264 19.68 16.62 2.20
CA ALA A 264 18.83 17.40 1.30
C ALA A 264 19.24 17.22 -0.18
N GLU A 265 20.54 17.11 -0.45
CA GLU A 265 21.07 17.09 -1.82
C GLU A 265 20.85 15.74 -2.51
N ASP A 266 20.96 14.62 -1.77
CA ASP A 266 20.60 13.29 -2.29
C ASP A 266 19.15 13.19 -2.78
N ARG A 267 18.29 14.08 -2.27
CA ARG A 267 16.87 14.15 -2.61
C ARG A 267 16.57 15.15 -3.72
N ARG A 268 17.57 15.89 -4.21
CA ARG A 268 17.39 16.81 -5.33
C ARG A 268 17.22 15.99 -6.62
N VAL A 269 16.19 16.34 -7.37
CA VAL A 269 15.89 15.80 -8.69
C VAL A 269 16.73 16.53 -9.71
N ASP A 270 17.44 15.76 -10.53
CA ASP A 270 18.03 16.22 -11.78
C ASP A 270 17.04 15.94 -12.92
N TRP A 271 16.41 16.99 -13.44
CA TRP A 271 15.43 16.87 -14.53
C TRP A 271 16.04 16.47 -15.87
N THR A 272 17.37 16.58 -16.04
CA THR A 272 18.04 16.16 -17.27
C THR A 272 18.04 14.63 -17.43
N GLN A 273 17.82 13.88 -16.35
CA GLN A 273 17.68 12.43 -16.36
C GLN A 273 16.35 11.97 -17.01
N PRO A 274 16.28 10.71 -17.49
CA PRO A 274 15.02 10.12 -17.94
C PRO A 274 13.93 10.13 -16.86
N ALA A 275 12.66 10.21 -17.29
CA ALA A 275 11.51 10.31 -16.38
C ALA A 275 11.41 9.16 -15.36
N GLU A 276 11.87 7.95 -15.68
CA GLU A 276 11.89 6.82 -14.74
C GLU A 276 12.85 7.08 -13.57
N ASP A 277 14.02 7.67 -13.82
CA ASP A 277 15.03 7.99 -12.80
C ASP A 277 14.62 9.18 -11.94
N VAL A 278 14.05 10.22 -12.59
CA VAL A 278 13.37 11.32 -11.90
C VAL A 278 12.26 10.78 -10.99
N ALA A 279 11.36 9.97 -11.53
CA ALA A 279 10.27 9.39 -10.75
C ALA A 279 10.78 8.47 -9.63
N ARG A 280 11.92 7.79 -9.82
CA ARG A 280 12.56 6.92 -8.80
C ARG A 280 13.07 7.76 -7.64
N ALA A 281 13.75 8.87 -7.92
CA ALA A 281 14.21 9.82 -6.90
C ALA A 281 13.04 10.41 -6.09
N VAL A 282 11.90 10.73 -6.75
CA VAL A 282 10.68 11.17 -6.06
C VAL A 282 10.08 10.04 -5.21
N ARG A 283 9.87 8.84 -5.79
CA ARG A 283 9.31 7.65 -5.10
C ARG A 283 10.11 7.26 -3.85
N ALA A 284 11.44 7.31 -3.91
CA ALA A 284 12.34 6.99 -2.79
C ALA A 284 12.13 7.91 -1.57
N CYS A 285 11.66 9.13 -1.78
CA CYS A 285 11.43 10.12 -0.73
C CYS A 285 9.94 10.27 -0.33
N ASP A 286 9.04 9.51 -0.96
CA ASP A 286 7.59 9.64 -0.81
C ASP A 286 7.06 8.64 0.23
N SER A 287 6.38 9.03 1.32
CA SER A 287 5.68 10.30 1.54
C SER A 287 6.41 11.30 2.43
N GLN A 288 7.55 10.93 3.01
CA GLN A 288 8.44 11.78 3.79
C GLN A 288 9.90 11.34 3.58
N PRO A 289 10.86 12.28 3.46
CA PRO A 289 10.71 13.75 3.61
C PRO A 289 10.35 14.49 2.30
N GLY A 290 10.10 13.78 1.20
CA GLY A 290 9.87 14.31 -0.15
C GLY A 290 11.13 14.63 -0.92
N ALA A 291 11.07 14.57 -2.25
CA ALA A 291 12.19 14.97 -3.10
C ALA A 291 12.21 16.49 -3.28
N LEU A 292 13.37 17.09 -3.52
CA LEU A 292 13.49 18.51 -3.85
C LEU A 292 13.61 18.67 -5.36
N GLY A 293 12.94 19.65 -5.95
CA GLY A 293 13.10 19.92 -7.38
C GLY A 293 12.78 21.36 -7.72
N THR A 294 13.60 21.93 -8.58
CA THR A 294 13.44 23.28 -9.12
C THR A 294 12.51 23.20 -10.33
N LEU A 295 11.31 23.77 -10.25
CA LEU A 295 10.36 23.82 -11.37
C LEU A 295 10.41 25.20 -12.02
N ARG A 296 10.28 25.23 -13.35
CA ARG A 296 10.16 26.46 -14.12
C ARG A 296 8.67 26.77 -14.35
N VAL A 297 8.20 27.85 -13.74
CA VAL A 297 6.76 28.19 -13.63
C VAL A 297 6.48 29.65 -13.95
N ALA A 298 5.35 29.92 -14.60
CA ALA A 298 4.91 31.27 -14.92
C ALA A 298 4.55 32.06 -13.66
N VAL A 299 4.96 33.32 -13.61
CA VAL A 299 4.83 34.18 -12.43
C VAL A 299 3.57 35.03 -12.53
N GLN A 300 2.87 35.16 -11.41
CA GLN A 300 1.78 36.12 -11.27
C GLN A 300 2.29 37.35 -10.52
N GLU A 301 2.28 38.50 -11.20
CA GLU A 301 2.58 39.80 -10.61
C GLU A 301 1.27 40.55 -10.31
N CYS A 302 1.16 41.07 -9.09
CA CYS A 302 0.04 41.93 -8.70
C CYS A 302 0.34 43.38 -9.10
N PHE A 303 -0.37 43.92 -10.10
CA PHE A 303 -0.27 45.33 -10.48
C PHE A 303 -1.63 46.02 -10.33
N ASN A 304 -1.71 47.05 -9.49
CA ASN A 304 -2.96 47.76 -9.15
C ASN A 304 -4.14 46.83 -8.78
N GLY A 305 -3.88 45.79 -7.99
CA GLY A 305 -4.89 44.83 -7.55
C GLY A 305 -5.41 43.88 -8.65
N LYS A 306 -4.83 43.92 -9.85
CA LYS A 306 -5.05 42.93 -10.90
C LYS A 306 -3.87 41.96 -10.95
N ASN A 307 -4.19 40.67 -10.97
CA ASN A 307 -3.22 39.62 -11.23
C ASN A 307 -2.90 39.59 -12.73
N LEU A 308 -1.64 39.90 -13.08
CA LEU A 308 -1.09 39.69 -14.41
C LEU A 308 -0.21 38.46 -14.36
N VAL A 309 -0.51 37.44 -15.18
CA VAL A 309 0.42 36.35 -15.43
C VAL A 309 1.40 36.82 -16.49
N THR A 310 2.70 36.70 -16.23
CA THR A 310 3.73 37.03 -17.21
C THR A 310 4.19 35.77 -17.93
N ASP A 311 4.55 35.90 -19.21
CA ASP A 311 5.14 34.80 -20.01
C ASP A 311 6.55 34.40 -19.53
N GLN A 312 7.09 35.09 -18.51
CA GLN A 312 8.40 34.79 -17.94
C GLN A 312 8.30 33.64 -16.93
N LEU A 313 8.91 32.51 -17.28
CA LEU A 313 9.11 31.40 -16.36
C LEU A 313 10.21 31.76 -15.33
N GLN A 314 9.92 31.55 -14.05
CA GLN A 314 10.92 31.59 -12.98
C GLN A 314 11.17 30.19 -12.44
N GLU A 315 12.44 29.92 -12.11
CA GLU A 315 12.87 28.76 -11.35
C GLU A 315 12.47 28.91 -9.87
N ARG A 316 11.79 27.91 -9.32
CA ARG A 316 11.41 27.86 -7.90
C ARG A 316 11.56 26.44 -7.34
N ASP A 317 12.14 26.33 -6.15
CA ASP A 317 12.31 25.06 -5.44
C ASP A 317 11.01 24.61 -4.75
N PHE A 318 10.59 23.38 -5.02
CA PHE A 318 9.44 22.72 -4.39
C PHE A 318 9.86 21.38 -3.76
N VAL A 319 9.01 20.86 -2.88
CA VAL A 319 9.09 19.46 -2.45
C VAL A 319 8.07 18.63 -3.24
N LEU A 320 8.52 17.58 -3.92
CA LEU A 320 7.77 16.80 -4.90
C LEU A 320 7.26 15.47 -4.31
N PHE A 321 6.05 15.08 -4.71
CA PHE A 321 5.38 13.83 -4.29
C PHE A 321 4.46 13.26 -5.39
N GLY A 322 4.23 11.95 -5.30
CA GLY A 322 3.31 11.19 -6.13
C GLY A 322 3.68 11.28 -7.60
N ALA A 323 4.88 10.79 -7.93
CA ALA A 323 5.40 10.74 -9.29
C ALA A 323 4.82 9.57 -10.10
N CYS A 324 4.45 9.83 -11.35
CA CYS A 324 3.96 8.84 -12.31
C CYS A 324 4.58 9.14 -13.69
N VAL A 325 5.26 8.17 -14.30
CA VAL A 325 5.90 8.36 -15.63
C VAL A 325 4.83 8.41 -16.72
N GLU A 326 4.97 9.33 -17.67
CA GLU A 326 4.15 9.36 -18.88
C GLU A 326 4.66 8.36 -19.92
N GLY A 327 3.79 7.46 -20.37
CA GLY A 327 4.08 6.40 -21.31
C GLY A 327 3.65 6.69 -22.75
N ASP A 328 2.86 7.72 -22.99
CA ASP A 328 2.60 8.24 -24.35
C ASP A 328 3.74 9.20 -24.77
N LEU A 329 4.85 8.61 -25.22
CA LEU A 329 6.04 9.35 -25.65
C LEU A 329 5.77 10.20 -26.90
N ASP A 330 4.93 9.73 -27.84
CA ASP A 330 4.56 10.51 -29.03
C ASP A 330 3.81 11.79 -28.65
N MET A 331 2.91 11.73 -27.66
CA MET A 331 2.28 12.91 -27.08
C MET A 331 3.32 13.82 -26.43
N VAL A 332 4.24 13.29 -25.62
CA VAL A 332 5.29 14.08 -24.95
C VAL A 332 6.16 14.81 -25.97
N THR A 333 6.73 14.10 -26.94
CA THR A 333 7.52 14.68 -28.04
C THR A 333 6.72 15.75 -28.80
N ARG A 334 5.43 15.52 -29.07
CA ARG A 334 4.57 16.48 -29.79
C ARG A 334 4.21 17.70 -28.94
N LEU A 335 4.16 17.59 -27.61
CA LEU A 335 4.03 18.73 -26.69
C LEU A 335 5.35 19.51 -26.61
N LYS A 336 6.48 18.81 -26.43
CA LYS A 336 7.83 19.39 -26.40
C LYS A 336 8.27 20.05 -27.71
N LYS A 337 7.70 19.68 -28.87
CA LYS A 337 7.96 20.33 -30.17
C LYS A 337 7.08 21.56 -30.44
N LYS A 338 5.98 21.76 -29.69
CA LYS A 338 5.03 22.88 -29.88
C LYS A 338 5.37 24.12 -29.05
N ARG A 339 6.30 24.00 -28.11
CA ARG A 339 6.80 25.02 -27.20
C ARG A 339 8.31 24.81 -27.09
N ASP A 340 9.10 25.81 -26.75
CA ASP A 340 10.54 25.61 -26.50
C ASP A 340 10.73 25.03 -25.08
N VAL A 341 10.49 23.72 -24.94
CA VAL A 341 10.40 23.03 -23.64
C VAL A 341 11.77 22.48 -23.22
N THR A 342 12.25 22.95 -22.07
CA THR A 342 13.44 22.49 -21.40
C THR A 342 13.12 21.55 -20.22
N PRO A 343 14.04 20.66 -19.79
CA PRO A 343 13.82 19.83 -18.61
C PRO A 343 13.52 20.67 -17.35
N GLY A 344 12.51 20.27 -16.58
CA GLY A 344 12.01 21.04 -15.42
C GLY A 344 10.88 22.03 -15.74
N ASP A 345 10.55 22.28 -17.02
CA ASP A 345 9.36 23.04 -17.42
C ASP A 345 8.08 22.24 -17.16
N VAL A 346 7.04 22.94 -16.68
CA VAL A 346 5.69 22.37 -16.55
C VAL A 346 4.96 22.45 -17.89
N ILE A 347 4.52 21.32 -18.43
CA ILE A 347 3.99 21.19 -19.80
C ILE A 347 2.46 21.29 -19.83
N VAL A 348 1.76 20.50 -19.00
CA VAL A 348 0.30 20.36 -18.94
C VAL A 348 -0.18 20.07 -17.51
N LYS A 349 -1.48 20.21 -17.25
CA LYS A 349 -2.11 19.85 -15.96
C LYS A 349 -3.33 18.94 -16.12
N ARG A 350 -3.58 18.07 -15.14
CA ARG A 350 -4.71 17.11 -15.11
C ARG A 350 -5.05 16.71 -13.68
N ASN A 351 -6.33 16.76 -13.29
CA ASN A 351 -6.86 16.25 -12.01
C ASN A 351 -6.09 16.66 -10.73
N GLY A 352 -5.51 17.87 -10.71
CA GLY A 352 -4.69 18.37 -9.61
C GLY A 352 -3.18 18.17 -9.76
N ALA A 353 -2.76 17.31 -10.69
CA ALA A 353 -1.36 17.04 -11.02
C ALA A 353 -0.83 17.94 -12.15
N VAL A 354 0.48 18.04 -12.23
CA VAL A 354 1.22 18.72 -13.32
C VAL A 354 2.19 17.74 -13.99
N MET A 355 2.35 17.83 -15.31
CA MET A 355 3.37 17.10 -16.06
C MET A 355 4.61 17.97 -16.23
N VAL A 356 5.78 17.43 -15.93
CA VAL A 356 7.09 18.10 -16.00
C VAL A 356 7.97 17.41 -17.02
N ALA A 357 8.70 18.19 -17.83
CA ALA A 357 9.64 17.68 -18.81
C ALA A 357 10.87 17.01 -18.15
N CYS A 358 11.27 15.84 -18.64
CA CYS A 358 12.47 15.13 -18.20
C CYS A 358 13.31 14.64 -19.39
N GLY A 359 14.62 14.84 -19.36
CA GLY A 359 15.52 14.53 -20.48
C GLY A 359 15.02 15.03 -21.84
N GLU A 360 15.40 14.34 -22.92
CA GLU A 360 15.04 14.72 -24.30
C GLU A 360 13.55 14.51 -24.60
N ASP A 361 13.04 13.27 -24.57
CA ASP A 361 11.68 12.92 -25.01
C ASP A 361 10.77 12.29 -23.93
N THR A 362 11.14 12.40 -22.64
CA THR A 362 10.33 11.86 -21.53
C THR A 362 9.65 12.94 -20.67
N ALA A 363 8.66 12.53 -19.87
CA ALA A 363 8.00 13.42 -18.91
C ALA A 363 7.47 12.63 -17.70
N VAL A 364 7.34 13.32 -16.56
CA VAL A 364 6.79 12.77 -15.32
C VAL A 364 5.64 13.63 -14.84
N TRP A 365 4.57 13.01 -14.38
CA TRP A 365 3.52 13.67 -13.61
C TRP A 365 3.91 13.76 -12.16
N ILE A 366 3.77 14.94 -11.56
CA ILE A 366 3.88 15.20 -10.13
C ILE A 366 2.48 15.56 -9.62
N SER A 367 1.89 14.70 -8.80
CA SER A 367 0.52 14.92 -8.32
C SER A 367 0.43 15.90 -7.15
N HIS A 368 1.46 15.96 -6.30
CA HIS A 368 1.43 16.74 -5.06
C HIS A 368 2.75 17.49 -4.83
N LEU A 369 2.62 18.69 -4.25
CA LEU A 369 3.75 19.59 -3.96
C LEU A 369 3.69 20.12 -2.52
N LYS A 370 4.83 20.57 -2.00
CA LYS A 370 4.93 21.56 -0.93
C LYS A 370 5.71 22.78 -1.42
N ALA A 371 5.26 23.97 -1.05
CA ALA A 371 5.95 25.24 -1.37
C ALA A 371 7.29 25.43 -0.62
N SER A 372 7.57 24.65 0.42
CA SER A 372 8.91 24.61 1.06
C SER A 372 9.09 23.32 1.89
N PRO A 373 10.34 22.94 2.24
CA PRO A 373 10.61 21.82 3.14
C PRO A 373 10.23 22.06 4.61
N LYS A 374 9.74 23.26 4.96
CA LYS A 374 9.32 23.57 6.34
C LYS A 374 8.14 22.68 6.76
N LYS A 375 8.09 22.28 8.04
CA LYS A 375 6.97 21.49 8.60
C LYS A 375 5.62 22.18 8.42
N THR A 376 5.58 23.51 8.56
CA THR A 376 4.39 24.36 8.38
C THR A 376 3.85 24.43 6.95
N SER A 377 4.63 24.02 5.94
CA SER A 377 4.13 23.95 4.57
C SER A 377 3.29 22.69 4.38
N LEU A 378 2.09 22.84 3.84
CA LEU A 378 1.19 21.73 3.54
C LEU A 378 1.55 21.04 2.24
N LYS A 379 1.35 19.71 2.20
CA LYS A 379 1.36 18.92 0.97
C LYS A 379 -0.03 19.01 0.36
N LEU A 380 -0.13 19.55 -0.85
CA LEU A 380 -1.38 19.81 -1.56
C LEU A 380 -1.26 19.32 -3.01
N PRO A 381 -2.37 19.16 -3.74
CA PRO A 381 -2.33 18.92 -5.19
C PRO A 381 -1.45 19.96 -5.88
N ALA A 382 -0.65 19.52 -6.85
CA ALA A 382 0.35 20.37 -7.50
C ALA A 382 -0.24 21.67 -8.07
N THR A 383 -1.42 21.62 -8.69
CA THR A 383 -2.11 22.82 -9.22
C THR A 383 -2.62 23.78 -8.13
N SER A 384 -2.84 23.32 -6.90
CA SER A 384 -3.21 24.18 -5.77
C SER A 384 -2.00 24.93 -5.21
N VAL A 385 -0.79 24.36 -5.33
CA VAL A 385 0.49 25.05 -5.02
C VAL A 385 0.94 25.94 -6.19
N LEU A 386 0.52 25.59 -7.41
CA LEU A 386 0.85 26.27 -8.67
C LEU A 386 -0.39 26.84 -9.38
N PRO A 387 -1.19 27.73 -8.73
CA PRO A 387 -2.47 28.17 -9.28
C PRO A 387 -2.34 29.03 -10.55
N SER A 388 -1.22 29.73 -10.73
CA SER A 388 -0.96 30.68 -11.82
C SER A 388 -0.34 30.06 -13.07
N VAL A 389 -0.17 28.73 -13.14
CA VAL A 389 0.50 28.11 -14.29
C VAL A 389 -0.47 28.00 -15.48
N ASP A 390 -0.22 28.84 -16.50
CA ASP A 390 -0.92 28.84 -17.79
C ASP A 390 -0.45 27.68 -18.70
N VAL A 391 -0.76 26.47 -18.24
CA VAL A 391 -0.59 25.24 -19.02
C VAL A 391 -1.95 24.68 -19.37
N THR A 392 -2.04 24.16 -20.60
CA THR A 392 -3.26 23.54 -21.12
C THR A 392 -3.72 22.42 -20.19
N SER A 393 -4.99 22.48 -19.78
CA SER A 393 -5.62 21.34 -19.11
C SER A 393 -5.74 20.20 -20.13
N PHE A 394 -5.13 19.05 -19.83
CA PHE A 394 -5.15 17.90 -20.73
C PHE A 394 -6.13 16.86 -20.18
N PRO A 395 -7.38 16.83 -20.67
CA PRO A 395 -8.39 15.89 -20.18
C PRO A 395 -7.96 14.44 -20.43
N ILE A 396 -8.56 13.53 -19.68
CA ILE A 396 -8.54 12.11 -20.05
C ILE A 396 -9.67 11.93 -21.06
N ASP A 397 -9.33 11.65 -22.32
CA ASP A 397 -10.30 11.05 -23.25
C ASP A 397 -10.73 9.72 -22.61
N HIS A 398 -12.03 9.58 -22.33
CA HIS A 398 -12.58 8.50 -21.52
C HIS A 398 -12.02 7.13 -21.94
N CYS A 399 -11.11 6.58 -21.14
CA CYS A 399 -10.46 5.34 -21.51
C CYS A 399 -11.49 4.20 -21.56
N ASP A 400 -11.51 3.47 -22.68
CA ASP A 400 -12.11 2.14 -22.72
C ASP A 400 -11.56 1.31 -21.54
N PRO A 401 -12.42 0.52 -20.87
CA PRO A 401 -12.02 -0.20 -19.66
C PRO A 401 -10.88 -1.17 -19.97
N LEU A 402 -9.75 -0.99 -19.29
CA LEU A 402 -8.54 -1.78 -19.53
C LEU A 402 -8.74 -3.25 -19.08
N PRO A 403 -7.90 -4.20 -19.53
CA PRO A 403 -7.93 -5.55 -18.96
C PRO A 403 -7.67 -5.54 -17.45
N TYR A 404 -8.28 -6.46 -16.68
CA TYR A 404 -7.99 -6.57 -15.25
C TYR A 404 -6.50 -6.86 -14.99
N GLY A 405 -5.99 -6.39 -13.86
CA GLY A 405 -4.56 -6.45 -13.51
C GLY A 405 -3.69 -5.40 -14.21
N THR A 406 -4.19 -4.64 -15.18
CA THR A 406 -3.45 -3.55 -15.82
C THR A 406 -3.66 -2.20 -15.13
N ARG A 407 -2.64 -1.33 -15.19
CA ARG A 407 -2.68 0.07 -14.75
C ARG A 407 -2.54 1.00 -15.96
N PRO A 408 -3.11 2.22 -15.91
CA PRO A 408 -2.85 3.27 -16.90
C PRO A 408 -1.35 3.56 -17.02
N LYS A 409 -0.88 3.87 -18.23
CA LYS A 409 0.51 4.28 -18.51
C LYS A 409 0.72 5.81 -18.41
N THR A 410 -0.20 6.50 -17.75
CA THR A 410 -0.26 7.97 -17.62
C THR A 410 -0.86 8.29 -16.25
N PHE A 411 -0.71 9.51 -15.76
CA PHE A 411 -1.35 9.88 -14.49
C PHE A 411 -2.88 9.86 -14.61
N GLN A 412 -3.48 8.93 -13.87
CA GLN A 412 -4.91 8.75 -13.76
C GLN A 412 -5.21 8.22 -12.35
N ASP A 413 -5.84 9.07 -11.54
CA ASP A 413 -6.16 8.81 -10.14
C ASP A 413 -7.40 7.92 -9.96
N VAL A 414 -8.26 7.82 -10.97
CA VAL A 414 -9.40 6.89 -11.05
C VAL A 414 -9.43 6.24 -12.43
N TRP A 415 -9.40 4.91 -12.50
CA TRP A 415 -9.56 4.15 -13.75
C TRP A 415 -10.49 2.96 -13.57
N THR A 416 -10.92 2.38 -14.69
CA THR A 416 -11.70 1.14 -14.69
C THR A 416 -10.97 0.05 -15.45
N THR A 417 -11.09 -1.17 -14.95
CA THR A 417 -10.74 -2.38 -15.71
C THR A 417 -11.96 -3.27 -15.87
N HIS A 418 -11.95 -4.19 -16.83
CA HIS A 418 -13.05 -5.13 -17.06
C HIS A 418 -12.53 -6.54 -17.41
N GLN A 419 -13.08 -7.55 -16.74
CA GLN A 419 -12.82 -8.97 -17.04
C GLN A 419 -14.06 -9.82 -16.73
N ASP A 420 -14.42 -10.75 -17.62
CA ASP A 420 -15.50 -11.73 -17.42
C ASP A 420 -16.83 -11.09 -17.02
N GLY A 421 -17.12 -9.92 -17.59
CA GLY A 421 -18.24 -9.07 -17.22
C GLY A 421 -17.92 -8.13 -16.07
N VAL A 422 -17.06 -8.48 -15.12
CA VAL A 422 -16.77 -7.65 -13.94
C VAL A 422 -16.00 -6.40 -14.35
N CYS A 423 -16.65 -5.23 -14.38
CA CYS A 423 -15.93 -3.95 -14.28
C CYS A 423 -15.50 -3.68 -12.83
N TYR A 424 -14.23 -3.34 -12.65
CA TYR A 424 -13.59 -2.94 -11.41
C TYR A 424 -13.30 -1.45 -11.48
N VAL A 425 -13.61 -0.72 -10.42
CA VAL A 425 -13.24 0.70 -10.28
C VAL A 425 -12.04 0.75 -9.36
N HIS A 426 -10.95 1.34 -9.84
CA HIS A 426 -9.71 1.52 -9.10
C HIS A 426 -9.52 3.01 -8.84
N PHE A 427 -9.07 3.35 -7.64
CA PHE A 427 -8.70 4.71 -7.28
C PHE A 427 -7.40 4.67 -6.47
N ASP A 428 -6.45 5.52 -6.87
CA ASP A 428 -5.13 5.66 -6.22
C ASP A 428 -5.04 7.07 -5.64
N PHE A 429 -5.94 7.36 -4.70
CA PHE A 429 -5.97 8.63 -4.00
C PHE A 429 -4.79 8.71 -3.04
N TYR A 430 -4.00 9.78 -3.15
CA TYR A 430 -2.74 9.91 -2.43
C TYR A 430 -2.94 9.84 -0.90
N ASN A 431 -2.19 8.96 -0.24
CA ASN A 431 -2.36 8.59 1.18
C ASN A 431 -3.75 8.04 1.57
N GLY A 432 -4.60 7.65 0.61
CA GLY A 432 -6.00 7.30 0.85
C GLY A 432 -6.89 8.48 1.24
N ALA A 433 -6.36 9.72 1.21
CA ALA A 433 -7.13 10.91 1.50
C ALA A 433 -7.99 11.25 0.29
N MET A 434 -9.30 11.17 0.46
CA MET A 434 -10.26 11.63 -0.54
C MET A 434 -10.45 13.13 -0.35
N SER A 435 -10.02 13.94 -1.32
CA SER A 435 -10.41 15.34 -1.41
C SER A 435 -11.82 15.44 -1.98
N THR A 436 -12.50 16.56 -1.76
CA THR A 436 -13.83 16.72 -2.30
C THR A 436 -13.81 16.54 -3.83
N ASP A 437 -12.86 17.15 -4.53
CA ASP A 437 -12.73 17.03 -5.99
C ASP A 437 -12.43 15.59 -6.46
N GLN A 438 -11.90 14.71 -5.61
CA GLN A 438 -11.75 13.27 -5.88
C GLN A 438 -13.08 12.51 -5.66
N CYS A 439 -13.78 12.75 -4.54
CA CYS A 439 -15.17 12.33 -4.33
C CYS A 439 -16.12 12.85 -5.43
N ARG A 440 -15.65 13.80 -6.23
CA ARG A 440 -16.38 14.51 -7.26
C ARG A 440 -15.97 14.22 -8.70
N ARG A 441 -14.77 13.68 -8.90
CA ARG A 441 -14.52 12.79 -10.04
C ARG A 441 -15.31 11.49 -9.90
N LEU A 442 -15.89 11.27 -8.71
CA LEU A 442 -17.11 10.49 -8.53
C LEU A 442 -18.39 11.38 -8.78
N GLU A 443 -18.68 12.55 -8.10
CA GLU A 443 -19.92 13.42 -8.29
C GLU A 443 -19.97 15.05 -8.22
N GLN A 444 -18.92 15.89 -8.48
CA GLN A 444 -18.84 17.42 -8.65
C GLN A 444 -19.21 18.48 -7.51
N ASN A 445 -18.94 19.83 -7.55
CA ASN A 445 -17.69 20.66 -7.34
C ASN A 445 -17.86 21.95 -6.41
N SER A 446 -16.89 22.32 -5.52
CA SER A 446 -16.82 23.50 -4.56
C SER A 446 -15.60 23.53 -3.56
N GLU A 447 -15.28 24.68 -2.92
CA GLU A 447 -14.06 24.93 -2.09
C GLU A 447 -14.31 25.53 -0.65
N CYS A 448 -13.21 25.76 0.12
CA CYS A 448 -13.04 26.52 1.40
C CYS A 448 -13.03 25.75 2.77
N ALA A 449 -11.90 25.22 3.24
CA ALA A 449 -11.59 24.69 4.60
C ALA A 449 -12.73 24.09 5.47
N ALA A 450 -13.61 24.91 6.07
CA ALA A 450 -14.78 24.44 6.83
C ALA A 450 -15.91 23.98 5.88
N THR A 451 -16.24 24.81 4.88
CA THR A 451 -17.05 24.47 3.70
C THR A 451 -16.43 23.32 2.90
N GLU A 452 -15.09 23.17 2.90
CA GLU A 452 -14.38 22.07 2.25
C GLU A 452 -14.51 20.77 3.04
N SER A 453 -14.37 20.81 4.38
CA SER A 453 -14.61 19.63 5.22
C SER A 453 -16.07 19.20 5.17
N TRP A 454 -17.00 20.16 5.15
CA TRP A 454 -18.43 19.94 4.91
C TRP A 454 -18.72 19.38 3.52
N ALA A 455 -18.16 19.97 2.47
CA ALA A 455 -18.36 19.50 1.11
C ALA A 455 -17.70 18.13 0.89
N ASN A 456 -16.56 17.86 1.53
CA ASN A 456 -15.88 16.57 1.48
C ASN A 456 -16.73 15.47 2.10
N ILE A 457 -17.20 15.65 3.34
CA ILE A 457 -18.06 14.66 3.97
C ILE A 457 -19.38 14.47 3.20
N THR A 458 -19.95 15.57 2.67
CA THR A 458 -21.14 15.50 1.79
C THR A 458 -20.86 14.68 0.53
N ALA A 459 -19.72 14.88 -0.14
CA ALA A 459 -19.37 14.17 -1.37
C ALA A 459 -18.97 12.72 -1.12
N ILE A 460 -18.38 12.38 0.04
CA ILE A 460 -18.16 10.97 0.43
C ILE A 460 -19.53 10.31 0.69
N ASP A 461 -20.44 10.97 1.41
CA ASP A 461 -21.80 10.46 1.60
C ASP A 461 -22.55 10.26 0.27
N ASP A 462 -22.36 11.12 -0.73
CA ASP A 462 -22.99 10.93 -2.05
C ASP A 462 -22.46 9.67 -2.75
N VAL A 463 -21.14 9.45 -2.73
CA VAL A 463 -20.51 8.20 -3.22
C VAL A 463 -21.06 6.98 -2.48
N VAL A 464 -21.19 7.05 -1.16
CA VAL A 464 -21.79 5.97 -0.35
C VAL A 464 -23.26 5.76 -0.70
N LYS A 465 -24.02 6.85 -0.93
CA LYS A 465 -25.41 6.79 -1.41
C LYS A 465 -25.49 6.10 -2.77
N ALA A 466 -24.56 6.38 -3.69
CA ALA A 466 -24.51 5.74 -5.00
C ALA A 466 -24.25 4.22 -4.91
N ILE A 467 -23.42 3.78 -3.96
CA ILE A 467 -23.19 2.35 -3.67
C ILE A 467 -24.49 1.70 -3.17
N PHE A 468 -25.16 2.27 -2.16
CA PHE A 468 -26.48 1.78 -1.70
C PHE A 468 -27.54 1.82 -2.81
N SER A 469 -27.47 2.81 -3.69
CA SER A 469 -28.40 3.02 -4.82
C SER A 469 -28.19 2.03 -5.97
N MET A 470 -27.16 1.18 -5.91
CA MET A 470 -26.82 0.23 -6.97
C MET A 470 -27.76 -0.99 -7.00
N ARG A 471 -29.04 -0.76 -7.32
CA ARG A 471 -30.13 -1.76 -7.28
C ARG A 471 -30.16 -2.76 -8.44
N SER A 472 -29.32 -2.54 -9.46
CA SER A 472 -29.23 -3.41 -10.65
C SER A 472 -28.01 -4.32 -10.68
N LYS A 473 -27.11 -4.21 -9.70
CA LYS A 473 -25.81 -4.90 -9.67
C LYS A 473 -25.41 -5.25 -8.24
N VAL A 474 -24.59 -6.27 -8.11
CA VAL A 474 -23.87 -6.53 -6.86
C VAL A 474 -22.65 -5.61 -6.77
N THR A 475 -22.45 -4.97 -5.62
CA THR A 475 -21.28 -4.13 -5.29
C THR A 475 -20.34 -4.89 -4.37
N VAL A 476 -19.03 -4.75 -4.62
CA VAL A 476 -17.98 -5.39 -3.83
C VAL A 476 -16.92 -4.35 -3.48
N ALA A 477 -16.61 -4.21 -2.19
CA ALA A 477 -15.45 -3.48 -1.71
C ALA A 477 -14.32 -4.49 -1.44
N ALA A 478 -13.14 -4.27 -2.02
CA ALA A 478 -11.97 -5.13 -1.83
C ALA A 478 -10.83 -4.34 -1.21
N LEU A 479 -10.59 -4.55 0.08
CA LEU A 479 -9.60 -3.82 0.88
C LEU A 479 -8.21 -4.43 0.67
N GLN A 480 -7.42 -3.78 -0.20
CA GLN A 480 -6.03 -4.14 -0.54
C GLN A 480 -4.97 -3.52 0.39
N GLY A 481 -5.40 -2.88 1.48
CA GLY A 481 -4.54 -2.18 2.42
C GLY A 481 -5.35 -1.58 3.56
N ASN A 482 -4.65 -0.97 4.53
CA ASN A 482 -5.25 -0.41 5.72
C ASN A 482 -6.30 0.67 5.41
N ALA A 483 -7.39 0.67 6.16
CA ALA A 483 -8.47 1.64 6.06
C ALA A 483 -8.78 2.25 7.44
N GLY A 484 -9.16 3.53 7.48
CA GLY A 484 -9.51 4.23 8.71
C GLY A 484 -10.67 5.20 8.51
N ALA A 485 -11.43 5.45 9.58
CA ALA A 485 -12.58 6.35 9.58
C ALA A 485 -13.53 6.07 8.40
N GLY A 486 -13.88 7.10 7.61
CA GLY A 486 -14.76 7.00 6.44
C GLY A 486 -14.32 5.99 5.40
N GLY A 487 -13.01 5.71 5.26
CA GLY A 487 -12.52 4.66 4.36
C GLY A 487 -12.95 3.25 4.76
N VAL A 488 -13.20 3.00 6.05
CA VAL A 488 -13.81 1.75 6.52
C VAL A 488 -15.32 1.77 6.23
N MET A 489 -16.02 2.83 6.65
CA MET A 489 -17.48 2.87 6.58
C MET A 489 -18.00 2.90 5.14
N MET A 490 -17.30 3.58 4.23
CA MET A 490 -17.57 3.54 2.78
C MET A 490 -17.48 2.11 2.22
N ALA A 491 -16.53 1.29 2.70
CA ALA A 491 -16.44 -0.10 2.27
C ALA A 491 -17.64 -0.93 2.74
N LEU A 492 -18.13 -0.70 3.97
CA LEU A 492 -19.27 -1.41 4.56
C LEU A 492 -20.60 -1.20 3.81
N ALA A 493 -20.71 -0.15 2.99
CA ALA A 493 -21.86 0.12 2.13
C ALA A 493 -21.98 -0.83 0.92
N ALA A 494 -20.91 -1.55 0.56
CA ALA A 494 -20.98 -2.57 -0.48
C ALA A 494 -21.77 -3.81 -0.03
N ASP A 495 -22.39 -4.53 -0.96
CA ASP A 495 -23.11 -5.78 -0.66
C ASP A 495 -22.16 -6.87 -0.13
N LYS A 496 -20.89 -6.82 -0.56
CA LYS A 496 -19.82 -7.70 -0.09
C LYS A 496 -18.54 -6.90 0.21
N VAL A 497 -17.95 -7.14 1.38
CA VAL A 497 -16.65 -6.59 1.77
C VAL A 497 -15.64 -7.70 1.89
N TRP A 498 -14.58 -7.65 1.10
CA TRP A 498 -13.48 -8.59 1.14
C TRP A 498 -12.18 -7.90 1.54
N SER A 499 -11.29 -8.62 2.19
CA SER A 499 -9.97 -8.13 2.57
C SER A 499 -8.93 -9.25 2.48
N HIS A 500 -7.65 -8.93 2.64
CA HIS A 500 -6.62 -9.93 3.00
C HIS A 500 -6.40 -9.89 4.52
N ALA A 501 -5.94 -11.00 5.10
CA ALA A 501 -5.85 -11.15 6.56
C ALA A 501 -5.05 -10.03 7.24
N GLY A 502 -4.00 -9.55 6.56
CA GLY A 502 -3.09 -8.53 7.08
C GLY A 502 -3.54 -7.07 7.03
N VAL A 503 -4.78 -6.77 6.61
CA VAL A 503 -5.31 -5.39 6.67
C VAL A 503 -5.62 -4.99 8.11
N VAL A 504 -5.20 -3.78 8.49
CA VAL A 504 -5.60 -3.11 9.72
C VAL A 504 -6.69 -2.08 9.43
N LEU A 505 -7.83 -2.22 10.12
CA LEU A 505 -8.96 -1.31 10.10
C LEU A 505 -8.93 -0.42 11.35
N ASN A 506 -9.20 0.88 11.18
CA ASN A 506 -9.44 1.81 12.28
C ASN A 506 -10.88 2.35 12.16
N PRO A 507 -11.91 1.60 12.63
CA PRO A 507 -13.33 1.89 12.41
C PRO A 507 -13.87 3.00 13.34
N HIS A 508 -13.13 4.09 13.50
CA HIS A 508 -13.45 5.17 14.44
C HIS A 508 -13.01 6.53 13.91
N TYR A 509 -13.68 7.58 14.42
CA TYR A 509 -13.46 8.98 14.05
C TYR A 509 -12.95 9.82 15.24
N ARG A 510 -13.03 9.26 16.46
CA ARG A 510 -12.81 9.96 17.73
C ARG A 510 -11.39 10.48 17.93
N LYS A 511 -10.36 9.87 17.32
CA LYS A 511 -8.98 10.39 17.33
C LYS A 511 -8.84 11.78 16.68
N MET A 512 -9.88 12.23 15.96
CA MET A 512 -9.98 13.57 15.35
C MET A 512 -11.12 14.41 15.96
N ALA A 513 -11.71 14.01 17.10
CA ALA A 513 -12.94 14.59 17.67
C ALA A 513 -14.13 14.67 16.69
N LEU A 514 -14.17 13.77 15.71
CA LEU A 514 -15.27 13.66 14.75
C LEU A 514 -16.27 12.58 15.20
N PHE A 515 -17.53 12.76 14.82
CA PHE A 515 -18.58 11.76 15.01
C PHE A 515 -18.51 10.64 13.95
N GLY A 516 -18.28 11.02 12.69
CA GLY A 516 -18.36 10.15 11.50
C GLY A 516 -19.63 10.37 10.69
N SER A 517 -19.58 10.03 9.40
CA SER A 517 -20.72 10.07 8.47
C SER A 517 -20.73 8.76 7.67
N GLU A 518 -20.90 8.79 6.35
CA GLU A 518 -20.80 7.61 5.50
C GLU A 518 -21.86 6.54 5.84
N TYR A 519 -23.02 6.97 6.39
CA TYR A 519 -24.14 6.14 6.86
C TYR A 519 -23.69 5.09 7.87
N TRP A 520 -22.63 5.36 8.64
CA TRP A 520 -22.06 4.38 9.56
C TRP A 520 -23.06 3.94 10.64
N THR A 521 -23.95 4.83 11.08
CA THR A 521 -24.99 4.54 12.07
C THR A 521 -26.07 3.59 11.53
N TYR A 522 -26.12 3.39 10.21
CA TYR A 522 -26.88 2.32 9.56
C TYR A 522 -25.98 1.09 9.29
N SER A 523 -24.88 1.29 8.57
CA SER A 523 -24.12 0.20 7.92
C SER A 523 -23.32 -0.67 8.90
N LEU A 524 -22.72 -0.07 9.93
CA LEU A 524 -21.94 -0.81 10.92
C LEU A 524 -22.85 -1.56 11.91
N PRO A 525 -23.86 -0.95 12.57
CA PRO A 525 -24.81 -1.69 13.41
C PRO A 525 -25.58 -2.79 12.66
N TYR A 526 -25.87 -2.61 11.36
CA TYR A 526 -26.48 -3.66 10.54
C TYR A 526 -25.59 -4.91 10.38
N ARG A 527 -24.26 -4.73 10.34
CA ARG A 527 -23.29 -5.82 10.16
C ARG A 527 -22.87 -6.49 11.48
N VAL A 528 -22.58 -5.71 12.53
CA VAL A 528 -22.03 -6.24 13.80
C VAL A 528 -22.97 -6.13 15.02
N GLY A 529 -24.14 -5.52 14.86
CA GLY A 529 -25.04 -5.16 15.96
C GLY A 529 -24.63 -3.85 16.66
N ILE A 530 -25.60 -3.20 17.32
CA ILE A 530 -25.40 -1.89 17.97
C ILE A 530 -24.28 -1.91 19.02
N PRO A 531 -24.20 -2.86 19.98
CA PRO A 531 -23.20 -2.80 21.04
C PRO A 531 -21.76 -2.88 20.52
N VAL A 532 -21.51 -3.73 19.52
CA VAL A 532 -20.18 -3.88 18.90
C VAL A 532 -19.85 -2.64 18.06
N ALA A 533 -20.83 -2.07 17.35
CA ALA A 533 -20.63 -0.82 16.62
C ALA A 533 -20.23 0.34 17.55
N GLU A 534 -20.87 0.46 18.72
CA GLU A 534 -20.53 1.46 19.74
C GLU A 534 -19.15 1.21 20.38
N GLU A 535 -18.79 -0.05 20.65
CA GLU A 535 -17.46 -0.43 21.14
C GLU A 535 -16.36 -0.05 20.15
N LEU A 536 -16.51 -0.44 18.87
CA LEU A 536 -15.54 -0.17 17.82
C LEU A 536 -15.31 1.32 17.58
N THR A 537 -16.39 2.10 17.54
CA THR A 537 -16.34 3.54 17.23
C THR A 537 -15.87 4.41 18.39
N ASN A 538 -16.15 4.02 19.64
CA ASN A 538 -15.72 4.77 20.83
C ASN A 538 -14.40 4.27 21.44
N GLY A 539 -14.08 2.97 21.33
CA GLY A 539 -12.88 2.37 21.92
C GLY A 539 -11.55 2.75 21.25
N MET A 540 -11.60 3.32 20.03
CA MET A 540 -10.45 3.85 19.27
C MET A 540 -9.32 2.84 18.98
N GLN A 541 -9.58 1.54 19.15
CA GLN A 541 -8.63 0.48 18.89
C GLN A 541 -8.54 0.13 17.40
N PRO A 542 -7.36 -0.23 16.89
CA PRO A 542 -7.24 -0.83 15.56
C PRO A 542 -7.75 -2.28 15.59
N LEU A 543 -8.13 -2.80 14.42
CA LEU A 543 -8.78 -4.11 14.26
C LEU A 543 -8.17 -4.85 13.07
N LEU A 544 -7.79 -6.12 13.22
CA LEU A 544 -7.36 -6.96 12.09
C LEU A 544 -8.57 -7.39 11.26
N ALA A 545 -8.39 -7.51 9.94
CA ALA A 545 -9.41 -8.01 9.03
C ALA A 545 -9.93 -9.42 9.40
N THR A 546 -9.08 -10.29 9.96
CA THR A 546 -9.52 -11.60 10.51
C THR A 546 -10.55 -11.43 11.61
N LYS A 547 -10.24 -10.64 12.65
CA LYS A 547 -11.19 -10.37 13.74
C LYS A 547 -12.44 -9.61 13.26
N ALA A 548 -12.31 -8.76 12.24
CA ALA A 548 -13.45 -8.11 11.59
C ALA A 548 -14.37 -9.11 10.85
N PHE A 549 -13.80 -10.16 10.26
CA PHE A 549 -14.57 -11.26 9.66
C PHE A 549 -15.27 -12.10 10.73
N ASP A 550 -14.56 -12.46 11.81
CA ASP A 550 -15.11 -13.28 12.91
C ASP A 550 -16.36 -12.64 13.57
N MET A 551 -16.43 -11.30 13.59
CA MET A 551 -17.60 -10.54 14.10
C MET A 551 -18.67 -10.20 13.04
N GLY A 552 -18.52 -10.65 11.79
CA GLY A 552 -19.46 -10.36 10.69
C GLY A 552 -19.36 -8.95 10.09
N MET A 553 -18.33 -8.17 10.44
CA MET A 553 -18.13 -6.81 9.90
C MET A 553 -17.77 -6.84 8.42
N ILE A 554 -16.94 -7.80 8.00
CA ILE A 554 -16.61 -8.04 6.59
C ILE A 554 -17.03 -9.45 6.17
N ASP A 555 -17.32 -9.62 4.89
CA ASP A 555 -17.90 -10.85 4.36
C ASP A 555 -16.86 -11.95 4.11
N ASP A 556 -15.58 -11.61 3.93
CA ASP A 556 -14.54 -12.61 3.63
C ASP A 556 -13.08 -12.12 3.79
N VAL A 557 -12.17 -13.06 4.06
CA VAL A 557 -10.71 -12.83 4.17
C VAL A 557 -9.99 -13.77 3.20
N ILE A 558 -9.26 -13.19 2.25
CA ILE A 558 -8.72 -13.88 1.08
C ILE A 558 -7.21 -13.71 1.03
N GLY A 559 -6.49 -14.79 1.35
CA GLY A 559 -5.04 -14.74 1.48
C GLY A 559 -4.57 -13.80 2.58
N TYR A 560 -3.27 -13.59 2.64
CA TYR A 560 -2.62 -12.86 3.73
C TYR A 560 -2.17 -11.44 3.34
N ASN A 561 -1.84 -11.24 2.05
CA ASN A 561 -1.38 -9.98 1.48
C ASN A 561 -2.20 -9.53 0.25
N ALA A 562 -1.97 -8.30 -0.19
CA ALA A 562 -2.69 -7.69 -1.32
C ALA A 562 -2.47 -8.40 -2.67
N ALA A 563 -1.33 -9.06 -2.89
CA ALA A 563 -1.05 -9.78 -4.14
C ALA A 563 -1.92 -11.04 -4.25
N GLU A 564 -2.02 -11.81 -3.16
CA GLU A 564 -2.90 -12.99 -3.07
C GLU A 564 -4.37 -12.60 -3.24
N LEU A 565 -4.84 -11.55 -2.55
CA LEU A 565 -6.20 -11.01 -2.72
C LEU A 565 -6.49 -10.66 -4.18
N ASN A 566 -5.60 -9.88 -4.82
CA ASN A 566 -5.78 -9.46 -6.21
C ASN A 566 -5.76 -10.64 -7.21
N ALA A 567 -4.99 -11.69 -6.95
CA ALA A 567 -5.03 -12.91 -7.77
C ALA A 567 -6.37 -13.67 -7.65
N HIS A 568 -7.01 -13.65 -6.48
CA HIS A 568 -8.25 -14.39 -6.22
C HIS A 568 -9.54 -13.61 -6.55
N ILE A 569 -9.50 -12.28 -6.55
CA ILE A 569 -10.66 -11.41 -6.83
C ILE A 569 -11.43 -11.82 -8.11
N PRO A 570 -10.81 -12.06 -9.28
CA PRO A 570 -11.56 -12.40 -10.49
C PRO A 570 -12.36 -13.70 -10.36
N LEU A 571 -11.74 -14.75 -9.82
CA LEU A 571 -12.39 -16.05 -9.59
C LEU A 571 -13.55 -15.93 -8.58
N LYS A 572 -13.39 -15.09 -7.56
CA LYS A 572 -14.41 -14.88 -6.53
C LYS A 572 -15.59 -14.05 -7.05
N CYS A 573 -15.31 -12.99 -7.81
CA CYS A 573 -16.33 -12.24 -8.53
C CYS A 573 -17.09 -13.12 -9.52
N LEU A 574 -16.41 -14.03 -10.24
CA LEU A 574 -17.05 -14.98 -11.16
C LEU A 574 -18.03 -15.91 -10.43
N ARG A 575 -17.65 -16.45 -9.26
CA ARG A 575 -18.57 -17.24 -8.41
C ARG A 575 -19.78 -16.42 -7.97
N LEU A 576 -19.54 -15.20 -7.47
CA LEU A 576 -20.60 -14.28 -7.04
C LEU A 576 -21.58 -13.91 -8.18
N GLN A 577 -21.21 -14.03 -9.46
CA GLN A 577 -22.15 -13.83 -10.57
C GLN A 577 -23.25 -14.89 -10.60
N ALA A 578 -22.97 -16.13 -10.20
CA ALA A 578 -23.98 -17.20 -10.18
C ALA A 578 -25.12 -16.84 -9.22
N ASP A 579 -24.77 -16.35 -8.03
CA ASP A 579 -25.69 -16.02 -6.95
C ASP A 579 -26.28 -14.60 -7.08
N SER A 580 -25.68 -13.76 -7.95
CA SER A 580 -26.02 -12.34 -8.10
C SER A 580 -27.51 -12.06 -8.36
N ARG A 581 -28.25 -13.00 -8.97
CA ARG A 581 -29.68 -12.85 -9.26
C ARG A 581 -30.54 -12.77 -8.00
N GLU A 582 -30.17 -13.50 -6.95
CA GLU A 582 -30.90 -13.50 -5.68
C GLU A 582 -30.60 -12.20 -4.92
N ILE A 583 -29.33 -11.85 -4.78
CA ILE A 583 -28.89 -10.58 -4.19
C ILE A 583 -29.56 -9.38 -4.87
N ILE A 584 -29.61 -9.36 -6.22
CA ILE A 584 -30.27 -8.29 -6.98
C ILE A 584 -31.79 -8.29 -6.75
N ARG A 585 -32.44 -9.46 -6.64
CA ARG A 585 -33.88 -9.56 -6.33
C ARG A 585 -34.18 -9.00 -4.94
N ASP A 586 -33.43 -9.40 -3.92
CA ASP A 586 -33.64 -8.97 -2.54
C ASP A 586 -33.38 -7.47 -2.37
N LYS A 587 -32.31 -6.97 -3.00
CA LYS A 587 -32.09 -5.53 -3.15
C LYS A 587 -33.33 -4.89 -3.77
N GLN A 588 -33.80 -5.35 -4.93
CA GLN A 588 -34.95 -4.77 -5.63
C GLN A 588 -36.26 -4.81 -4.82
N ALA A 589 -36.49 -5.84 -4.02
CA ALA A 589 -37.66 -5.99 -3.15
C ALA A 589 -37.70 -4.97 -1.99
N SER A 590 -36.55 -4.46 -1.55
CA SER A 590 -36.48 -3.47 -0.47
C SER A 590 -37.15 -2.14 -0.86
N THR A 591 -38.16 -1.72 -0.12
CA THR A 591 -39.09 -0.65 -0.53
C THR A 591 -38.55 0.76 -0.31
N ALA A 592 -39.33 1.79 -0.72
CA ALA A 592 -39.04 3.20 -0.48
C ALA A 592 -38.79 3.56 1.00
N SER A 593 -39.24 2.74 1.96
CA SER A 593 -38.95 2.95 3.38
C SER A 593 -37.47 2.83 3.75
N LEU A 594 -36.66 2.11 2.96
CA LEU A 594 -35.21 2.09 3.17
C LEU A 594 -34.58 3.45 2.87
N TRP A 595 -35.05 4.14 1.84
CA TRP A 595 -34.52 5.45 1.44
C TRP A 595 -34.81 6.53 2.47
N SER A 596 -36.03 6.57 3.02
CA SER A 596 -36.34 7.46 4.15
C SER A 596 -35.37 7.22 5.31
N LYS A 597 -35.16 5.96 5.70
CA LYS A 597 -34.22 5.61 6.79
C LYS A 597 -32.79 6.05 6.50
N LEU A 598 -32.26 5.77 5.31
CA LEU A 598 -30.91 6.18 4.93
C LEU A 598 -30.76 7.71 4.93
N ASP A 599 -31.73 8.44 4.41
CA ASP A 599 -31.72 9.91 4.42
C ASP A 599 -31.91 10.49 5.83
N ASP A 600 -32.62 9.79 6.72
CA ASP A 600 -32.71 10.12 8.15
C ASP A 600 -31.35 9.93 8.86
N HIS A 601 -30.68 8.79 8.65
CA HIS A 601 -29.34 8.51 9.18
C HIS A 601 -28.32 9.55 8.72
N ARG A 602 -28.24 9.83 7.41
CA ARG A 602 -27.36 10.88 6.86
C ARG A 602 -27.65 12.25 7.44
N ARG A 603 -28.93 12.62 7.61
CA ARG A 603 -29.31 13.92 8.18
C ARG A 603 -28.85 14.05 9.63
N GLU A 604 -28.95 12.99 10.44
CA GLU A 604 -28.46 13.00 11.82
C GLU A 604 -26.93 13.03 11.88
N GLU A 605 -26.25 12.18 11.12
CA GLU A 605 -24.78 12.12 11.03
C GLU A 605 -24.19 13.47 10.62
N LEU A 606 -24.70 14.07 9.53
CA LEU A 606 -24.25 15.37 9.06
C LEU A 606 -24.55 16.51 10.05
N ALA A 607 -25.70 16.51 10.73
CA ALA A 607 -26.00 17.51 11.75
C ALA A 607 -24.99 17.45 12.93
N ARG A 608 -24.58 16.24 13.33
CA ARG A 608 -23.57 16.03 14.37
C ARG A 608 -22.16 16.40 13.89
N MET A 609 -21.82 16.05 12.65
CA MET A 609 -20.55 16.44 12.02
C MET A 609 -20.42 17.96 11.85
N GLN A 610 -21.51 18.66 11.53
CA GLN A 610 -21.53 20.12 11.47
C GLN A 610 -21.11 20.74 12.81
N HIS A 611 -21.62 20.21 13.92
CA HIS A 611 -21.23 20.66 15.25
C HIS A 611 -19.74 20.42 15.53
N CYS A 612 -19.23 19.22 15.23
CA CYS A 612 -17.79 18.90 15.37
C CYS A 612 -16.88 19.87 14.59
N PHE A 613 -17.27 20.29 13.38
CA PHE A 613 -16.47 21.22 12.57
C PHE A 613 -16.37 22.65 13.13
N HIS A 614 -17.19 23.00 14.12
CA HIS A 614 -17.10 24.26 14.87
C HIS A 614 -16.38 24.11 16.22
N ASP A 615 -15.98 22.90 16.61
CA ASP A 615 -15.29 22.66 17.87
C ASP A 615 -13.79 23.00 17.76
N LYS A 616 -13.28 23.64 18.82
CA LYS A 616 -11.85 23.91 19.01
C LYS A 616 -11.05 22.61 19.14
N GLU A 617 -11.60 21.57 19.76
CA GLU A 617 -10.91 20.28 19.90
C GLU A 617 -10.62 19.65 18.53
N TYR A 618 -11.60 19.62 17.63
CA TYR A 618 -11.44 19.18 16.24
C TYR A 618 -10.32 19.96 15.53
N HIS A 619 -10.30 21.29 15.66
CA HIS A 619 -9.26 22.11 15.05
C HIS A 619 -7.86 21.87 15.64
N ASP A 620 -7.76 21.64 16.96
CA ASP A 620 -6.50 21.33 17.63
C ASP A 620 -5.97 19.93 17.25
N LEU A 621 -6.84 18.91 17.19
CA LEU A 621 -6.49 17.56 16.76
C LEU A 621 -6.14 17.51 15.26
N ARG A 622 -6.92 18.17 14.40
CA ARG A 622 -6.60 18.30 12.97
C ARG A 622 -5.26 18.99 12.75
N ARG A 623 -4.94 20.04 13.52
CA ARG A 623 -3.62 20.70 13.46
C ARG A 623 -2.51 19.74 13.88
N LYS A 624 -2.71 18.92 14.92
CA LYS A 624 -1.73 17.88 15.29
C LYS A 624 -1.54 16.90 14.13
N PHE A 625 -2.59 16.21 13.70
CA PHE A 625 -2.57 15.20 12.63
C PHE A 625 -1.94 15.66 11.30
N VAL A 626 -2.06 16.94 10.95
CA VAL A 626 -1.53 17.48 9.69
C VAL A 626 -0.04 17.89 9.78
N TYR A 627 0.47 18.22 10.97
CA TYR A 627 1.81 18.81 11.13
C TYR A 627 2.77 17.99 12.03
N HIS A 628 2.26 16.96 12.73
CA HIS A 628 2.97 16.14 13.70
C HIS A 628 2.76 14.65 13.41
#